data_AF-A0A348UY45-F1
#
_entry.id   AF-A0A348UY45-F1
#
_cell.length_a   1.000
_cell.length_b   1.000
_cell.length_c   1.000
_cell.angle_alpha   90.00
_cell.angle_beta   90.00
_cell.angle_gamma   90.00
#
_symmetry.space_group_name_H-M   'P 1'
#
loop_
_entity.id
_entity.type
_entity.pdbx_description
1 polymer ?
#
loop_
_entity_poly.entity_id
_entity_poly.type
_entity_poly.pdbx_seq_one_letter_code
_entity_poly.pdbx_strand_id
1 'polypeptide(L)'
;MGSSVFQNIIVTPDAPVEDLKNRVVAALFSGKTKRLKTLLDQTTGWAKPAELWETDEKYLRQVLTALIRHKHLVDDHPDLKKQTKNLKHLLADKVHNADPGHMAYDTWKKRLDLAPWQNPYIFSEAITFQMTSGCSNFCRRCNEWALPKVRCHFNFDAVNTFIDTFVAHGNRDLALYGGSDPLDWCDGSHDITHVLNRLGRTCQFSLLTKIPRGKGDLAKALIKAGIPLSVSLTNRNRDRILCLETQMGESFTKQHATADLLIPAGLDEDFSTVKPSITDSYGTEISLDGCFAVIPSFTSALHPFGHKKIRITSQSAFIPRKKIGRPALLVDYFKPLEVLTEQGLSILPALLDVQVENILFDNGRDELTPPGMRSIREYFDIFSDKARLKRKKMIPSVVKRIKNRYLHATRFHDLSAEMQTAMKTEILDHVQFTRKNIVARAKTCSISFFLSGIYAYTQVHPTKCHIIRHMTLQEYMQRKKRFQNPDPTLPIAQRLENPNTDPWGLFRYYALTLVHEGPEKQVAQFIQTCPAAFHPEKDRFIPANLG
;
A
#
# COMPACT_ATOMS: atom_id res chain seq x y z
N MET A 1 36.96 5.68 1.93
CA MET A 1 36.67 4.23 1.97
C MET A 1 35.41 4.05 2.80
N GLY A 2 34.19 4.11 2.24
CA GLY A 2 33.57 3.14 1.34
C GLY A 2 32.21 2.77 1.97
N SER A 3 31.23 3.68 1.90
CA SER A 3 29.97 3.65 2.65
C SER A 3 28.89 2.73 2.04
N SER A 4 29.23 1.52 1.59
CA SER A 4 28.28 0.62 0.91
C SER A 4 27.62 -0.44 1.81
N VAL A 5 27.84 -0.42 3.13
CA VAL A 5 27.50 -1.55 4.02
C VAL A 5 26.01 -1.61 4.42
N PHE A 6 25.17 -0.64 4.04
CA PHE A 6 23.79 -0.55 4.57
C PHE A 6 22.71 -0.33 3.52
N GLN A 7 22.78 -0.97 2.34
CA GLN A 7 21.70 -0.92 1.35
C GLN A 7 20.63 -2.00 1.62
N ASN A 8 20.01 -1.96 2.80
CA ASN A 8 18.88 -2.84 3.14
C ASN A 8 17.51 -2.19 2.88
N ILE A 9 17.47 -1.18 2.01
CA ILE A 9 16.23 -0.62 1.46
C ILE A 9 16.33 -0.43 -0.04
N ILE A 10 15.19 -0.53 -0.71
CA ILE A 10 14.98 -0.14 -2.09
C ILE A 10 14.22 1.18 -2.07
N VAL A 11 14.89 2.25 -2.50
CA VAL A 11 14.32 3.59 -2.55
C VAL A 11 13.34 3.68 -3.71
N THR A 12 12.12 4.13 -3.44
CA THR A 12 11.13 4.43 -4.47
C THR A 12 10.94 5.95 -4.54
N PRO A 13 11.52 6.63 -5.55
CA PRO A 13 11.47 8.09 -5.61
C PRO A 13 10.03 8.60 -5.60
N ASP A 14 9.76 9.60 -4.76
CA ASP A 14 8.49 10.32 -4.79
C ASP A 14 8.37 11.08 -6.11
N ALA A 15 7.16 11.12 -6.68
CA ALA A 15 6.88 12.04 -7.77
C ALA A 15 7.10 13.49 -7.30
N PRO A 16 7.46 14.45 -8.19
CA PRO A 16 7.77 15.83 -7.77
C PRO A 16 6.68 16.49 -6.91
N VAL A 17 5.41 16.28 -7.25
CA VAL A 17 4.27 16.85 -6.51
C VAL A 17 4.06 16.13 -5.17
N GLU A 18 4.37 14.84 -5.10
CA GLU A 18 4.33 14.07 -3.85
C GLU A 18 5.43 14.52 -2.86
N ASP A 19 6.67 14.69 -3.33
CA ASP A 19 7.76 15.25 -2.51
C ASP A 19 7.38 16.64 -1.99
N LEU A 20 6.84 17.49 -2.87
CA LEU A 20 6.37 18.82 -2.48
C LEU A 20 5.29 18.74 -1.39
N LYS A 21 4.31 17.83 -1.53
CA LYS A 21 3.29 17.55 -0.51
C LYS A 21 3.94 17.13 0.81
N ASN A 22 4.90 16.20 0.80
CA ASN A 22 5.61 15.77 2.00
C ASN A 22 6.39 16.92 2.66
N ARG A 23 7.03 17.79 1.87
CA ARG A 23 7.73 18.97 2.39
C ARG A 23 6.80 19.99 3.01
N VAL A 24 5.61 20.20 2.44
CA VAL A 24 4.58 21.09 3.01
C VAL A 24 4.08 20.54 4.34
N VAL A 25 3.71 19.26 4.40
CA VAL A 25 3.25 18.61 5.64
C VAL A 25 4.33 18.67 6.73
N ALA A 26 5.60 18.41 6.38
CA ALA A 26 6.70 18.53 7.33
C ALA A 26 6.89 19.97 7.83
N ALA A 27 6.72 20.98 6.97
CA ALA A 27 6.81 22.38 7.37
C ALA A 27 5.64 22.81 8.28
N LEU A 28 4.44 22.27 8.06
CA LEU A 28 3.27 22.47 8.91
C LEU A 28 3.54 21.94 10.33
N PHE A 29 4.01 20.69 10.45
CA PHE A 29 4.32 20.09 11.76
C PHE A 29 5.45 20.80 12.51
N SER A 30 6.39 21.42 11.79
CA SER A 30 7.46 22.23 12.38
C SER A 30 7.04 23.66 12.75
N GLY A 31 5.86 24.14 12.35
CA GLY A 31 5.49 25.56 12.47
C GLY A 31 6.42 26.52 11.69
N LYS A 32 7.13 26.04 10.65
CA LYS A 32 8.13 26.83 9.91
C LYS A 32 7.48 27.69 8.83
N THR A 33 6.82 28.77 9.23
CA THR A 33 5.94 29.57 8.36
C THR A 33 6.63 30.25 7.19
N LYS A 34 7.87 30.73 7.35
CA LYS A 34 8.68 31.25 6.22
C LYS A 34 8.93 30.20 5.14
N ARG A 35 9.30 28.97 5.53
CA ARG A 35 9.51 27.86 4.60
C ARG A 35 8.20 27.42 3.97
N LEU A 36 7.13 27.38 4.76
CA LEU A 36 5.79 27.04 4.30
C LEU A 36 5.33 27.99 3.18
N LYS A 37 5.56 29.30 3.32
CA LYS A 37 5.26 30.29 2.27
C LYS A 37 5.91 29.93 0.93
N THR A 38 7.22 29.67 0.93
CA THR A 38 7.95 29.28 -0.29
C THR A 38 7.41 27.99 -0.92
N LEU A 39 7.06 27.00 -0.09
CA LEU A 39 6.50 25.74 -0.57
C LEU A 39 5.08 25.91 -1.12
N LEU A 40 4.28 26.82 -0.55
CA LEU A 40 2.95 27.13 -1.07
C LEU A 40 2.99 27.91 -2.39
N ASP A 41 4.00 28.77 -2.60
CA ASP A 41 4.24 29.38 -3.90
C ASP A 41 4.54 28.32 -4.96
N GLN A 42 5.40 27.34 -4.65
CA GLN A 42 5.68 26.20 -5.52
C GLN A 42 4.41 25.37 -5.79
N THR A 43 3.64 25.07 -4.74
CA THR A 43 2.38 24.30 -4.83
C THR A 43 1.37 25.00 -5.73
N THR A 44 1.24 26.32 -5.56
CA THR A 44 0.38 27.16 -6.41
C THR A 44 0.89 27.16 -7.85
N GLY A 45 2.21 27.22 -8.06
CA GLY A 45 2.84 27.11 -9.38
C GLY A 45 2.48 25.81 -10.10
N TRP A 46 2.58 24.68 -9.40
CA TRP A 46 2.17 23.36 -9.91
C TRP A 46 0.66 23.28 -10.20
N ALA A 47 -0.17 24.07 -9.53
CA ALA A 47 -1.62 24.08 -9.76
C ALA A 47 -2.07 24.95 -10.96
N LYS A 48 -1.19 25.81 -11.50
CA LYS A 48 -1.51 26.77 -12.58
C LYS A 48 -1.84 26.15 -13.96
N PRO A 49 -1.17 25.10 -14.44
CA PRO A 49 -1.48 24.50 -15.75
C PRO A 49 -2.97 24.16 -15.83
N ALA A 50 -3.61 24.29 -16.99
CA ALA A 50 -5.05 24.02 -17.12
C ALA A 50 -5.37 22.56 -16.76
N GLU A 51 -4.62 21.64 -17.36
CA GLU A 51 -4.71 20.20 -17.12
C GLU A 51 -3.61 19.72 -16.16
N LEU A 52 -3.94 18.74 -15.33
CA LEU A 52 -3.02 18.02 -14.45
C LEU A 52 -3.27 16.53 -14.57
N TRP A 53 -2.25 15.73 -14.28
CA TRP A 53 -2.45 14.31 -14.03
C TRP A 53 -3.31 14.13 -12.78
N GLU A 54 -4.11 13.07 -12.78
CA GLU A 54 -5.06 12.81 -11.70
C GLU A 54 -4.32 12.71 -10.35
N THR A 55 -3.21 12.00 -10.34
CA THR A 55 -2.38 11.74 -9.17
C THR A 55 -1.75 13.03 -8.62
N ASP A 56 -1.28 13.92 -9.51
CA ASP A 56 -0.71 15.21 -9.10
C ASP A 56 -1.78 16.14 -8.50
N GLU A 57 -2.96 16.23 -9.13
CA GLU A 57 -4.06 17.02 -8.56
C GLU A 57 -4.51 16.46 -7.21
N LYS A 58 -4.53 15.13 -7.03
CA LYS A 58 -4.81 14.50 -5.73
C LYS A 58 -3.81 14.95 -4.66
N TYR A 59 -2.52 14.97 -4.95
CA TYR A 59 -1.50 15.48 -4.00
C TYR A 59 -1.69 16.97 -3.68
N LEU A 60 -2.02 17.81 -4.67
CA LEU A 60 -2.31 19.23 -4.41
C LEU A 60 -3.56 19.41 -3.53
N ARG A 61 -4.60 18.59 -3.73
CA ARG A 61 -5.80 18.57 -2.88
C ARG A 61 -5.50 18.09 -1.45
N GLN A 62 -4.57 17.15 -1.29
CA GLN A 62 -4.07 16.73 0.02
C GLN A 62 -3.35 17.88 0.73
N VAL A 63 -2.50 18.64 0.03
CA VAL A 63 -1.86 19.84 0.57
C VAL A 63 -2.92 20.84 1.04
N LEU A 64 -3.93 21.14 0.20
CA LEU A 64 -5.02 22.04 0.59
C LEU A 64 -5.75 21.55 1.85
N THR A 65 -6.01 20.24 1.94
CA THR A 65 -6.69 19.65 3.10
C THR A 65 -5.81 19.76 4.35
N ALA A 66 -4.52 19.47 4.27
CA ALA A 66 -3.58 19.63 5.37
C ALA A 66 -3.53 21.09 5.88
N LEU A 67 -3.53 22.07 4.99
CA LEU A 67 -3.58 23.50 5.35
C LEU A 67 -4.87 23.85 6.10
N ILE A 68 -6.01 23.34 5.63
CA ILE A 68 -7.31 23.56 6.28
C ILE A 68 -7.33 22.92 7.69
N ARG A 69 -6.72 21.75 7.87
CA ARG A 69 -6.59 21.11 9.20
C ARG A 69 -5.72 21.90 10.15
N HIS A 70 -4.71 22.61 9.63
CA HIS A 70 -3.83 23.50 10.39
C HIS A 70 -4.25 24.97 10.29
N LYS A 71 -5.56 25.24 10.25
CA LYS A 71 -6.10 26.61 10.04
C LYS A 71 -5.54 27.65 11.00
N HIS A 72 -5.26 27.29 12.26
CA HIS A 72 -4.73 28.21 13.26
C HIS A 72 -3.40 28.81 12.78
N LEU A 73 -2.47 27.96 12.34
CA LEU A 73 -1.19 28.39 11.79
C LEU A 73 -1.34 29.19 10.48
N VAL A 74 -2.32 28.84 9.64
CA VAL A 74 -2.53 29.51 8.35
C VAL A 74 -3.20 30.87 8.52
N ASP A 75 -4.17 30.99 9.42
CA ASP A 75 -4.96 32.21 9.63
C ASP A 75 -4.16 33.30 10.34
N ASP A 76 -3.21 32.92 11.19
CA ASP A 76 -2.30 33.85 11.89
C ASP A 76 -1.28 34.52 10.95
N HIS A 77 -1.18 34.06 9.69
CA HIS A 77 -0.26 34.59 8.69
C HIS A 77 -1.01 35.00 7.40
N PRO A 78 -1.28 36.31 7.18
CA PRO A 78 -2.08 36.80 6.06
C PRO A 78 -1.63 36.31 4.67
N ASP A 79 -0.32 36.20 4.45
CA ASP A 79 0.25 35.69 3.20
C ASP A 79 -0.08 34.21 2.96
N LEU A 80 0.06 33.36 3.99
CA LEU A 80 -0.27 31.94 3.90
C LEU A 80 -1.77 31.76 3.65
N LYS A 81 -2.60 32.55 4.34
CA LYS A 81 -4.05 32.58 4.12
C LYS A 81 -4.40 32.97 2.68
N LYS A 82 -3.75 34.00 2.13
CA LYS A 82 -3.93 34.43 0.73
C LYS A 82 -3.53 33.34 -0.25
N GLN A 83 -2.36 32.72 -0.08
CA GLN A 83 -1.89 31.63 -0.94
C GLN A 83 -2.80 30.39 -0.85
N THR A 84 -3.25 30.03 0.35
CA THR A 84 -4.19 28.91 0.55
C THR A 84 -5.51 29.16 -0.16
N LYS A 85 -6.04 30.39 -0.10
CA LYS A 85 -7.23 30.79 -0.86
C LYS A 85 -7.00 30.70 -2.37
N ASN A 86 -5.82 31.12 -2.85
CA ASN A 86 -5.47 31.04 -4.27
C ASN A 86 -5.41 29.58 -4.75
N LEU A 87 -4.70 28.71 -4.03
CA LEU A 87 -4.66 27.26 -4.33
C LEU A 87 -6.07 26.66 -4.37
N LYS A 88 -6.91 27.01 -3.40
CA LYS A 88 -8.32 26.59 -3.37
C LYS A 88 -9.08 27.04 -4.63
N HIS A 89 -8.86 28.27 -5.09
CA HIS A 89 -9.49 28.81 -6.29
C HIS A 89 -9.04 28.04 -7.54
N LEU A 90 -7.73 27.89 -7.74
CA LEU A 90 -7.17 27.14 -8.88
C LEU A 90 -7.70 25.70 -8.94
N LEU A 91 -7.76 25.00 -7.81
CA LEU A 91 -8.30 23.65 -7.74
C LEU A 91 -9.82 23.59 -7.91
N ALA A 92 -10.55 24.67 -7.66
CA ALA A 92 -11.99 24.79 -7.90
C ALA A 92 -12.28 25.11 -9.37
N ASP A 93 -11.49 25.99 -9.99
CA ASP A 93 -11.62 26.38 -11.40
C ASP A 93 -11.43 25.17 -12.33
N LYS A 94 -10.51 24.26 -11.98
CA LYS A 94 -10.36 22.96 -12.66
C LYS A 94 -11.65 22.13 -12.65
N VAL A 95 -12.46 22.24 -11.60
CA VAL A 95 -13.75 21.54 -11.52
C VAL A 95 -14.81 22.26 -12.34
N HIS A 96 -14.78 23.59 -12.31
CA HIS A 96 -15.75 24.42 -13.02
C HIS A 96 -15.61 24.26 -14.53
N ASN A 97 -14.38 24.30 -15.03
CA ASN A 97 -14.03 24.30 -16.45
C ASN A 97 -13.79 22.89 -17.02
N ALA A 98 -14.05 21.84 -16.25
CA ALA A 98 -13.83 20.48 -16.74
C ALA A 98 -14.85 20.08 -17.78
N ASP A 99 -14.32 19.67 -18.93
CA ASP A 99 -15.01 18.95 -19.99
C ASP A 99 -14.34 17.57 -20.13
N PRO A 100 -15.10 16.45 -20.10
CA PRO A 100 -14.51 15.12 -20.19
C PRO A 100 -13.75 14.91 -21.51
N GLY A 101 -12.43 14.81 -21.42
CA GLY A 101 -11.60 14.39 -22.55
C GLY A 101 -11.72 12.88 -22.83
N HIS A 102 -11.24 12.45 -24.00
CA HIS A 102 -11.12 11.03 -24.34
C HIS A 102 -9.67 10.63 -24.64
N MET A 103 -9.30 9.40 -24.31
CA MET A 103 -7.97 8.85 -24.53
C MET A 103 -8.03 7.56 -25.34
N ALA A 104 -7.37 7.55 -26.50
CA ALA A 104 -7.16 6.35 -27.29
C ALA A 104 -6.00 5.50 -26.74
N TYR A 105 -6.04 4.19 -26.98
CA TYR A 105 -5.04 3.24 -26.49
C TYR A 105 -3.63 3.55 -27.01
N ASP A 106 -3.49 3.85 -28.31
CA ASP A 106 -2.19 4.17 -28.89
C ASP A 106 -1.59 5.46 -28.33
N THR A 107 -2.44 6.46 -28.05
CA THR A 107 -2.00 7.70 -27.40
C THR A 107 -1.52 7.41 -25.98
N TRP A 108 -2.25 6.59 -25.22
CA TRP A 108 -1.81 6.16 -23.89
C TRP A 108 -0.51 5.37 -23.95
N LYS A 109 -0.43 4.35 -24.82
CA LYS A 109 0.73 3.48 -24.99
C LYS A 109 1.99 4.26 -25.39
N LYS A 110 1.87 5.26 -26.26
CA LYS A 110 2.99 6.15 -26.65
C LYS A 110 3.50 7.03 -25.51
N ARG A 111 2.68 7.31 -24.50
CA ARG A 111 3.07 8.08 -23.30
C ARG A 111 3.78 7.22 -22.26
N LEU A 112 3.68 5.90 -22.39
CA LEU A 112 4.37 4.99 -21.50
C LEU A 112 5.82 4.83 -21.93
N ASP A 113 6.71 4.98 -20.96
CA ASP A 113 8.11 4.61 -21.09
C ASP A 113 8.25 3.22 -20.44
N LEU A 114 8.07 2.12 -21.19
CA LEU A 114 8.17 0.75 -20.64
C LEU A 114 9.18 -0.08 -21.42
N ALA A 115 9.91 -0.92 -20.71
CA ALA A 115 10.75 -1.94 -21.32
C ALA A 115 9.89 -3.10 -21.87
N PRO A 116 10.30 -3.78 -22.95
CA PRO A 116 9.52 -4.86 -23.56
C PRO A 116 9.10 -5.97 -22.59
N TRP A 117 9.98 -6.35 -21.66
CA TRP A 117 9.71 -7.41 -20.68
C TRP A 117 8.63 -7.04 -19.66
N GLN A 118 8.41 -5.74 -19.42
CA GLN A 118 7.42 -5.27 -18.44
C GLN A 118 6.00 -5.36 -18.96
N ASN A 119 5.82 -5.19 -20.28
CA ASN A 119 4.51 -5.13 -20.92
C ASN A 119 3.61 -6.33 -20.57
N PRO A 120 4.03 -7.61 -20.74
CA PRO A 120 3.17 -8.74 -20.35
C PRO A 120 2.81 -8.73 -18.86
N TYR A 121 3.74 -8.34 -17.98
CA TYR A 121 3.55 -8.37 -16.53
C TYR A 121 2.65 -7.25 -16.01
N ILE A 122 2.67 -6.04 -16.59
CA ILE A 122 1.74 -5.00 -16.16
C ILE A 122 0.28 -5.38 -16.41
N PHE A 123 0.02 -6.22 -17.42
CA PHE A 123 -1.33 -6.71 -17.73
C PHE A 123 -1.67 -7.97 -16.92
N SER A 124 -0.75 -8.93 -16.77
CA SER A 124 -1.00 -10.14 -15.96
C SER A 124 -1.21 -9.81 -14.48
N GLU A 125 -0.48 -8.83 -13.95
CA GLU A 125 -0.50 -8.46 -12.53
C GLU A 125 -1.46 -7.31 -12.18
N ALA A 126 -2.30 -6.86 -13.13
CA ALA A 126 -3.22 -5.77 -12.87
C ALA A 126 -4.30 -6.15 -11.86
N ILE A 127 -4.39 -5.37 -10.79
CA ILE A 127 -5.47 -5.41 -9.80
C ILE A 127 -6.58 -4.42 -10.17
N THR A 128 -6.22 -3.33 -10.83
CA THR A 128 -7.14 -2.23 -11.16
C THR A 128 -6.91 -1.72 -12.58
N PHE A 129 -8.00 -1.56 -13.32
CA PHE A 129 -8.05 -0.79 -14.56
C PHE A 129 -9.03 0.37 -14.38
N GLN A 130 -8.51 1.55 -14.14
CA GLN A 130 -9.30 2.76 -13.93
C GLN A 130 -9.63 3.40 -15.28
N MET A 131 -10.86 3.16 -15.75
CA MET A 131 -11.31 3.61 -17.08
C MET A 131 -11.60 5.11 -17.18
N THR A 132 -11.80 5.77 -16.03
CA THR A 132 -12.18 7.18 -15.92
C THR A 132 -11.34 7.87 -14.86
N SER A 133 -10.96 9.13 -15.11
CA SER A 133 -10.37 9.99 -14.09
C SER A 133 -11.44 10.89 -13.49
N GLY A 134 -11.42 10.99 -12.16
CA GLY A 134 -12.44 11.69 -11.39
C GLY A 134 -13.76 10.92 -11.26
N CYS A 135 -14.65 11.45 -10.42
CA CYS A 135 -15.87 10.80 -9.99
C CYS A 135 -17.01 11.79 -9.81
N SER A 136 -18.19 11.45 -10.33
CA SER A 136 -19.41 12.26 -10.19
C SER A 136 -19.95 12.28 -8.75
N ASN A 137 -19.69 11.24 -7.95
CA ASN A 137 -20.18 11.16 -6.58
C ASN A 137 -19.36 11.99 -5.59
N PHE A 138 -18.05 12.17 -5.84
CA PHE A 138 -17.09 12.91 -5.04
C PHE A 138 -17.35 12.86 -3.51
N CYS A 139 -16.98 11.73 -2.90
CA CYS A 139 -17.25 11.49 -1.48
C CYS A 139 -16.21 12.19 -0.59
N ARG A 140 -16.68 12.77 0.52
CA ARG A 140 -15.81 13.41 1.52
C ARG A 140 -14.76 12.45 2.08
N ARG A 141 -15.16 11.20 2.35
CA ARG A 141 -14.32 10.10 2.84
C ARG A 141 -13.83 9.15 1.74
N CYS A 142 -13.63 9.62 0.52
CA CYS A 142 -13.14 8.74 -0.55
C CYS A 142 -11.69 8.32 -0.27
N ASN A 143 -11.45 7.02 -0.11
CA ASN A 143 -10.12 6.46 0.17
C ASN A 143 -9.14 6.73 -0.98
N GLU A 144 -9.65 6.74 -2.21
CA GLU A 144 -8.87 7.01 -3.43
C GLU A 144 -8.71 8.50 -3.73
N TRP A 145 -9.27 9.37 -2.88
CA TRP A 145 -9.32 10.83 -3.10
C TRP A 145 -9.76 11.20 -4.51
N ALA A 146 -10.78 10.51 -5.03
CA ALA A 146 -11.30 10.73 -6.37
C ALA A 146 -11.48 12.23 -6.68
N LEU A 147 -11.06 12.65 -7.87
CA LEU A 147 -11.25 14.04 -8.29
C LEU A 147 -12.76 14.34 -8.47
N PRO A 148 -13.21 15.57 -8.18
CA PRO A 148 -14.61 15.93 -8.33
C PRO A 148 -15.01 16.09 -9.80
N LYS A 149 -16.10 15.42 -10.23
CA LYS A 149 -16.56 15.25 -11.63
C LYS A 149 -15.61 14.38 -12.46
N VAL A 150 -16.17 13.78 -13.51
CA VAL A 150 -15.41 13.06 -14.53
C VAL A 150 -14.57 14.07 -15.32
N ARG A 151 -13.30 13.71 -15.57
CA ARG A 151 -12.30 14.57 -16.24
C ARG A 151 -11.86 14.03 -17.58
N CYS A 152 -11.67 12.72 -17.67
CA CYS A 152 -11.25 12.06 -18.88
C CYS A 152 -11.60 10.58 -18.80
N HIS A 153 -11.73 9.92 -19.94
CA HIS A 153 -11.97 8.47 -20.00
C HIS A 153 -11.27 7.84 -21.21
N PHE A 154 -10.99 6.55 -21.13
CA PHE A 154 -10.61 5.81 -22.34
C PHE A 154 -11.81 5.73 -23.30
N ASN A 155 -11.54 5.85 -24.60
CA ASN A 155 -12.57 5.60 -25.61
C ASN A 155 -12.91 4.10 -25.70
N PHE A 156 -14.02 3.76 -26.35
CA PHE A 156 -14.53 2.39 -26.37
C PHE A 156 -13.55 1.40 -27.00
N ASP A 157 -12.90 1.78 -28.10
CA ASP A 157 -11.88 0.95 -28.76
C ASP A 157 -10.68 0.69 -27.85
N ALA A 158 -10.25 1.69 -27.07
CA ALA A 158 -9.19 1.52 -26.11
C ALA A 158 -9.58 0.56 -24.99
N VAL A 159 -10.78 0.71 -24.42
CA VAL A 159 -11.30 -0.20 -23.41
C VAL A 159 -11.35 -1.64 -23.92
N ASN A 160 -11.80 -1.85 -25.16
CA ASN A 160 -11.80 -3.17 -25.79
C ASN A 160 -10.39 -3.74 -25.96
N THR A 161 -9.44 -2.90 -26.40
CA THR A 161 -8.03 -3.31 -26.55
C THR A 161 -7.41 -3.71 -25.22
N PHE A 162 -7.69 -2.96 -24.14
CA PHE A 162 -7.26 -3.30 -22.79
C PHE A 162 -7.82 -4.64 -22.34
N ILE A 163 -9.14 -4.85 -22.50
CA ILE A 163 -9.80 -6.11 -22.13
C ILE A 163 -9.17 -7.30 -22.85
N ASP A 164 -9.00 -7.20 -24.17
CA ASP A 164 -8.40 -8.28 -24.96
C ASP A 164 -6.97 -8.56 -24.51
N THR A 165 -6.21 -7.51 -24.17
CA THR A 165 -4.84 -7.62 -23.69
C THR A 165 -4.77 -8.28 -22.30
N PHE A 166 -5.65 -7.91 -21.36
CA PHE A 166 -5.72 -8.56 -20.05
C PHE A 166 -6.01 -10.06 -20.18
N VAL A 167 -7.00 -10.42 -21.01
CA VAL A 167 -7.37 -11.82 -21.25
C VAL A 167 -6.25 -12.60 -21.91
N ALA A 168 -5.57 -12.01 -22.90
CA ALA A 168 -4.41 -12.62 -23.57
C ALA A 168 -3.25 -12.89 -22.60
N HIS A 169 -3.09 -12.06 -21.58
CA HIS A 169 -2.10 -12.25 -20.50
C HIS A 169 -2.63 -13.02 -19.28
N GLY A 170 -3.82 -13.64 -19.39
CA GLY A 170 -4.37 -14.52 -18.36
C GLY A 170 -4.97 -13.81 -17.13
N ASN A 171 -5.09 -12.48 -17.15
CA ASN A 171 -5.71 -11.73 -16.07
C ASN A 171 -7.23 -11.72 -16.22
N ARG A 172 -7.93 -12.33 -15.24
CA ARG A 172 -9.38 -12.56 -15.30
C ARG A 172 -10.14 -12.02 -14.08
N ASP A 173 -9.44 -11.38 -13.16
CA ASP A 173 -9.91 -10.96 -11.84
C ASP A 173 -9.50 -9.50 -11.58
N LEU A 174 -10.16 -8.56 -12.25
CA LEU A 174 -9.78 -7.15 -12.33
C LEU A 174 -10.87 -6.23 -11.76
N ALA A 175 -10.49 -5.24 -10.97
CA ALA A 175 -11.38 -4.13 -10.63
C ALA A 175 -11.38 -3.10 -11.76
N LEU A 176 -12.55 -2.79 -12.32
CA LEU A 176 -12.70 -1.79 -13.40
C LEU A 176 -12.75 -0.33 -12.89
N TYR A 177 -12.41 -0.13 -11.62
CA TYR A 177 -12.46 1.16 -10.95
C TYR A 177 -11.46 1.16 -9.80
N GLY A 178 -10.91 2.35 -9.53
CA GLY A 178 -10.18 2.67 -8.30
C GLY A 178 -10.71 3.99 -7.77
N GLY A 179 -10.20 5.10 -8.31
CA GLY A 179 -10.60 6.47 -7.99
C GLY A 179 -11.85 7.01 -8.70
N SER A 180 -12.78 6.16 -9.13
CA SER A 180 -13.99 6.58 -9.87
C SER A 180 -15.18 5.64 -9.62
N ASP A 181 -16.37 6.04 -10.09
CA ASP A 181 -17.54 5.14 -10.11
C ASP A 181 -17.61 4.45 -11.48
N PRO A 182 -17.74 3.11 -11.57
CA PRO A 182 -17.77 2.42 -12.86
C PRO A 182 -18.93 2.85 -13.77
N LEU A 183 -20.03 3.40 -13.22
CA LEU A 183 -21.16 3.90 -14.01
C LEU A 183 -20.91 5.31 -14.61
N ASP A 184 -19.79 5.96 -14.25
CA ASP A 184 -19.39 7.22 -14.85
C ASP A 184 -18.80 7.06 -16.26
N TRP A 185 -18.37 5.85 -16.64
CA TRP A 185 -17.81 5.61 -17.96
C TRP A 185 -18.91 5.56 -19.03
N CYS A 186 -18.75 6.36 -20.08
CA CYS A 186 -19.53 6.31 -21.31
C CYS A 186 -18.73 6.92 -22.46
N ASP A 187 -18.94 6.40 -23.67
CA ASP A 187 -18.34 6.92 -24.90
C ASP A 187 -19.38 6.88 -26.04
N GLY A 188 -19.98 8.03 -26.33
CA GLY A 188 -21.12 8.13 -27.25
C GLY A 188 -22.31 7.30 -26.76
N SER A 189 -22.74 6.33 -27.58
CA SER A 189 -23.82 5.38 -27.23
C SER A 189 -23.36 4.20 -26.38
N HIS A 190 -22.05 4.05 -26.14
CA HIS A 190 -21.50 2.96 -25.35
C HIS A 190 -21.41 3.35 -23.88
N ASP A 191 -21.70 2.39 -23.01
CA ASP A 191 -21.61 2.51 -21.56
C ASP A 191 -21.05 1.24 -20.94
N ILE A 192 -20.95 1.21 -19.61
CA ILE A 192 -20.40 0.07 -18.88
C ILE A 192 -21.08 -1.26 -19.23
N THR A 193 -22.35 -1.31 -19.64
CA THR A 193 -23.00 -2.58 -20.02
C THR A 193 -22.30 -3.24 -21.20
N HIS A 194 -21.82 -2.44 -22.16
CA HIS A 194 -21.11 -2.92 -23.35
C HIS A 194 -19.77 -3.56 -22.97
N VAL A 195 -19.08 -2.95 -22.01
CA VAL A 195 -17.82 -3.43 -21.44
C VAL A 195 -18.04 -4.76 -20.70
N LEU A 196 -19.06 -4.82 -19.85
CA LEU A 196 -19.36 -6.00 -19.04
C LEU A 196 -19.89 -7.17 -19.85
N ASN A 197 -20.71 -6.93 -20.88
CA ASN A 197 -21.19 -7.99 -21.76
C ASN A 197 -20.05 -8.71 -22.49
N ARG A 198 -18.94 -8.01 -22.73
CA ARG A 198 -17.69 -8.61 -23.25
C ARG A 198 -16.96 -9.38 -22.17
N LEU A 199 -16.75 -8.79 -20.98
CA LEU A 199 -16.04 -9.41 -19.87
C LEU A 199 -16.75 -10.64 -19.28
N GLY A 200 -18.08 -10.63 -19.22
CA GLY A 200 -18.90 -11.67 -18.59
C GLY A 200 -18.80 -13.04 -19.26
N ARG A 201 -18.18 -13.10 -20.46
CA ARG A 201 -17.89 -14.35 -21.16
C ARG A 201 -16.58 -15.00 -20.71
N THR A 202 -15.66 -14.25 -20.09
CA THR A 202 -14.26 -14.67 -19.91
C THR A 202 -13.66 -14.35 -18.53
N CYS A 203 -14.22 -13.40 -17.79
CA CYS A 203 -13.66 -12.86 -16.56
C CYS A 203 -14.67 -12.87 -15.41
N GLN A 204 -14.18 -12.98 -14.18
CA GLN A 204 -14.97 -12.74 -12.98
C GLN A 204 -14.78 -11.28 -12.57
N PHE A 205 -15.88 -10.55 -12.40
CA PHE A 205 -15.85 -9.17 -11.94
C PHE A 205 -16.95 -8.94 -10.91
N SER A 206 -16.72 -7.96 -10.04
CA SER A 206 -17.74 -7.42 -9.14
C SER A 206 -17.72 -5.91 -9.28
N LEU A 207 -18.84 -5.34 -9.70
CA LEU A 207 -18.98 -3.89 -9.73
C LEU A 207 -19.39 -3.39 -8.35
N LEU A 208 -18.66 -2.42 -7.82
CA LEU A 208 -19.13 -1.59 -6.71
C LEU A 208 -19.46 -0.20 -7.26
N THR A 209 -20.67 0.27 -6.98
CA THR A 209 -21.10 1.61 -7.40
C THR A 209 -21.82 2.32 -6.25
N LYS A 210 -21.92 3.65 -6.34
CA LYS A 210 -22.85 4.46 -5.54
C LYS A 210 -24.08 4.88 -6.33
N ILE A 211 -24.21 4.39 -7.56
CA ILE A 211 -25.21 4.75 -8.57
C ILE A 211 -25.28 6.27 -8.72
N PRO A 212 -24.41 6.90 -9.52
CA PRO A 212 -24.42 8.34 -9.74
C PRO A 212 -25.81 8.90 -10.06
N ARG A 213 -26.02 10.20 -9.80
CA ARG A 213 -27.25 10.89 -10.21
C ARG A 213 -27.41 10.76 -11.74
N GLY A 214 -28.62 10.43 -12.19
CA GLY A 214 -28.92 10.21 -13.61
C GLY A 214 -28.57 8.81 -14.14
N LYS A 215 -27.92 7.93 -13.35
CA LYS A 215 -27.55 6.57 -13.77
C LYS A 215 -28.51 5.49 -13.25
N GLY A 216 -29.72 5.88 -12.84
CA GLY A 216 -30.72 4.97 -12.28
C GLY A 216 -31.17 3.91 -13.27
N ASP A 217 -31.51 4.30 -14.50
CA ASP A 217 -31.99 3.35 -15.51
C ASP A 217 -30.89 2.41 -16.01
N LEU A 218 -29.64 2.90 -16.09
CA LEU A 218 -28.48 2.06 -16.34
C LEU A 218 -28.31 0.98 -15.25
N ALA A 219 -28.43 1.37 -13.97
CA ALA A 219 -28.35 0.40 -12.89
C ALA A 219 -29.49 -0.63 -12.92
N LYS A 220 -30.72 -0.20 -13.24
CA LYS A 220 -31.86 -1.13 -13.45
C LYS A 220 -31.55 -2.12 -14.58
N ALA A 221 -31.00 -1.64 -15.69
CA ALA A 221 -30.64 -2.48 -16.84
C ALA A 221 -29.58 -3.52 -16.48
N LEU A 222 -28.55 -3.13 -15.71
CA LEU A 222 -27.50 -4.04 -15.23
C LEU A 222 -28.06 -5.16 -14.35
N ILE A 223 -28.94 -4.85 -13.39
CA ILE A 223 -29.56 -5.86 -12.54
C ILE A 223 -30.45 -6.80 -13.36
N LYS A 224 -31.28 -6.27 -14.26
CA LYS A 224 -32.11 -7.09 -15.16
C LYS A 224 -31.29 -8.02 -16.05
N ALA A 225 -30.08 -7.61 -16.43
CA ALA A 225 -29.15 -8.43 -17.20
C ALA A 225 -28.38 -9.46 -16.35
N GLY A 226 -28.66 -9.54 -15.04
CA GLY A 226 -28.01 -10.49 -14.13
C GLY A 226 -26.54 -10.17 -13.83
N ILE A 227 -26.12 -8.91 -14.04
CA ILE A 227 -24.74 -8.49 -13.81
C ILE A 227 -24.46 -8.38 -12.31
N PRO A 228 -23.41 -9.02 -11.77
CA PRO A 228 -23.02 -8.88 -10.36
C PRO A 228 -22.67 -7.43 -10.00
N LEU A 229 -23.59 -6.78 -9.27
CA LEU A 229 -23.48 -5.38 -8.85
C LEU A 229 -23.73 -5.28 -7.34
N SER A 230 -22.81 -4.64 -6.65
CA SER A 230 -22.96 -4.22 -5.26
C SER A 230 -23.06 -2.69 -5.18
N VAL A 231 -23.89 -2.21 -4.26
CA VAL A 231 -24.07 -0.79 -3.99
C VAL A 231 -23.44 -0.42 -2.66
N SER A 232 -22.62 0.63 -2.67
CA SER A 232 -22.14 1.28 -1.46
C SER A 232 -23.13 2.36 -1.03
N LEU A 233 -23.81 2.13 0.10
CA LEU A 233 -24.77 3.09 0.64
C LEU A 233 -24.08 4.16 1.47
N THR A 234 -24.58 5.39 1.35
CA THR A 234 -24.22 6.57 2.11
C THR A 234 -25.48 7.38 2.39
N ASN A 235 -25.44 8.31 3.32
CA ASN A 235 -26.57 9.23 3.56
C ASN A 235 -26.96 10.03 2.30
N ARG A 236 -26.03 10.22 1.35
CA ARG A 236 -26.28 11.02 0.12
C ARG A 236 -26.99 10.26 -1.00
N ASN A 237 -26.93 8.92 -1.01
CA ASN A 237 -27.55 8.11 -2.05
C ASN A 237 -28.66 7.19 -1.53
N ARG A 238 -28.77 6.96 -0.21
CA ARG A 238 -29.74 6.03 0.38
C ARG A 238 -31.15 6.17 -0.17
N ASP A 239 -31.73 7.36 -0.15
CA ASP A 239 -33.12 7.57 -0.60
C ASP A 239 -33.28 7.29 -2.09
N ARG A 240 -32.28 7.67 -2.90
CA ARG A 240 -32.26 7.34 -4.34
C ARG A 240 -32.22 5.84 -4.55
N ILE A 241 -31.37 5.12 -3.83
CA ILE A 241 -31.26 3.67 -3.94
C ILE A 241 -32.56 2.99 -3.51
N LEU A 242 -33.14 3.38 -2.37
CA LEU A 242 -34.42 2.85 -1.89
C LEU A 242 -35.55 3.09 -2.89
N CYS A 243 -35.61 4.27 -3.50
CA CYS A 243 -36.59 4.56 -4.55
C CYS A 243 -36.42 3.63 -5.76
N LEU A 244 -35.18 3.36 -6.19
CA LEU A 244 -34.88 2.40 -7.26
C LEU A 244 -35.29 0.98 -6.88
N GLU A 245 -34.98 0.53 -5.65
CA GLU A 245 -35.38 -0.80 -5.14
C GLU A 245 -36.91 -0.96 -5.17
N THR A 246 -37.65 0.06 -4.71
CA THR A 246 -39.13 0.07 -4.76
C THR A 246 -39.67 0.03 -6.19
N GLN A 247 -39.07 0.78 -7.12
CA GLN A 247 -39.48 0.76 -8.54
C GLN A 247 -39.23 -0.58 -9.23
N MET A 248 -38.19 -1.30 -8.81
CA MET A 248 -37.82 -2.60 -9.39
C MET A 248 -38.55 -3.77 -8.74
N GLY A 249 -39.01 -3.62 -7.50
CA GLY A 249 -39.48 -4.73 -6.68
C GLY A 249 -38.37 -5.68 -6.22
N GLU A 250 -37.11 -5.25 -6.31
CA GLU A 250 -35.91 -6.04 -5.98
C GLU A 250 -34.89 -5.17 -5.23
N SER A 251 -34.17 -5.76 -4.27
CA SER A 251 -33.13 -5.07 -3.50
C SER A 251 -31.74 -5.22 -4.14
N PHE A 252 -30.91 -4.18 -4.07
CA PHE A 252 -29.51 -4.29 -4.44
C PHE A 252 -28.73 -5.08 -3.40
N THR A 253 -27.71 -5.81 -3.86
CA THR A 253 -26.66 -6.32 -2.95
C THR A 253 -25.91 -5.13 -2.35
N LYS A 254 -25.73 -5.10 -1.02
CA LYS A 254 -25.13 -3.97 -0.30
C LYS A 254 -23.77 -4.40 0.27
N GLN A 255 -22.69 -3.70 -0.12
CA GLN A 255 -21.35 -3.99 0.43
C GLN A 255 -21.16 -3.34 1.81
N HIS A 256 -21.67 -2.12 1.99
CA HIS A 256 -21.74 -1.46 3.29
C HIS A 256 -23.06 -0.69 3.40
N ALA A 257 -23.73 -0.81 4.55
CA ALA A 257 -25.03 -0.19 4.84
C ALA A 257 -24.96 0.89 5.94
N THR A 258 -23.77 1.20 6.44
CA THR A 258 -23.52 2.20 7.49
C THR A 258 -23.19 3.58 6.89
N ALA A 259 -23.49 4.66 7.63
CA ALA A 259 -23.31 6.03 7.16
C ALA A 259 -21.84 6.42 6.92
N ASP A 260 -20.93 5.78 7.64
CA ASP A 260 -19.52 6.13 7.70
C ASP A 260 -18.64 4.95 7.28
N LEU A 261 -17.69 5.21 6.38
CA LEU A 261 -16.47 4.42 6.32
C LEU A 261 -15.78 4.55 7.67
N LEU A 262 -15.40 3.40 8.27
CA LEU A 262 -14.83 3.32 9.62
C LEU A 262 -13.51 4.09 9.78
N ILE A 263 -12.82 4.35 8.66
CA ILE A 263 -11.52 5.02 8.63
C ILE A 263 -11.70 6.40 7.97
N PRO A 264 -11.45 7.51 8.70
CA PRO A 264 -11.47 8.85 8.11
C PRO A 264 -10.37 8.98 7.05
N ALA A 265 -10.76 9.30 5.82
CA ALA A 265 -9.87 9.50 4.66
C ALA A 265 -10.38 10.67 3.79
N GLY A 266 -9.75 10.94 2.65
CA GLY A 266 -10.18 12.01 1.76
C GLY A 266 -10.13 13.38 2.44
N LEU A 267 -11.16 14.21 2.21
CA LEU A 267 -11.31 15.50 2.86
C LEU A 267 -11.52 15.41 4.39
N ASP A 268 -11.81 14.22 4.90
CA ASP A 268 -11.91 13.95 6.34
C ASP A 268 -10.58 13.57 6.99
N GLU A 269 -9.51 13.37 6.21
CA GLU A 269 -8.18 13.10 6.74
C GLU A 269 -7.73 14.22 7.70
N ASP A 270 -7.18 13.81 8.85
CA ASP A 270 -6.73 14.70 9.92
C ASP A 270 -5.22 14.98 9.85
N PHE A 271 -4.47 14.16 9.12
CA PHE A 271 -3.01 14.25 8.97
C PHE A 271 -2.26 14.19 10.31
N SER A 272 -2.90 13.85 11.43
CA SER A 272 -2.27 13.82 12.75
C SER A 272 -2.23 12.42 13.35
N THR A 273 -2.96 11.47 12.77
CA THR A 273 -3.06 10.10 13.25
C THR A 273 -2.65 9.09 12.18
N VAL A 274 -2.22 7.92 12.65
CA VAL A 274 -2.04 6.72 11.84
C VAL A 274 -3.31 5.89 11.98
N LYS A 275 -3.81 5.34 10.88
CA LYS A 275 -5.02 4.50 10.84
C LYS A 275 -4.71 3.24 10.03
N PRO A 276 -5.54 2.17 10.15
CA PRO A 276 -5.36 0.97 9.36
C PRO A 276 -5.28 1.23 7.85
N SER A 277 -4.63 0.32 7.13
CA SER A 277 -4.68 0.33 5.67
C SER A 277 -6.13 0.18 5.22
N ILE A 278 -6.51 0.99 4.23
CA ILE A 278 -7.82 0.88 3.58
C ILE A 278 -7.70 0.09 2.26
N THR A 279 -6.47 -0.14 1.79
CA THR A 279 -6.17 -0.93 0.58
C THR A 279 -5.90 -2.38 0.97
N ASP A 280 -6.57 -3.32 0.32
CA ASP A 280 -6.49 -4.76 0.59
C ASP A 280 -5.94 -5.57 -0.59
N SER A 281 -5.32 -4.90 -1.56
CA SER A 281 -4.81 -5.49 -2.80
C SER A 281 -3.48 -4.84 -3.19
N TYR A 282 -2.56 -5.60 -3.76
CA TYR A 282 -1.30 -5.08 -4.29
C TYR A 282 -0.97 -5.76 -5.62
N GLY A 283 -0.38 -5.00 -6.55
CA GLY A 283 -0.19 -5.40 -7.95
C GLY A 283 -0.01 -4.16 -8.81
N THR A 284 -0.45 -4.20 -10.07
CA THR A 284 -0.42 -3.03 -10.95
C THR A 284 -1.79 -2.35 -11.07
N GLU A 285 -1.77 -1.03 -11.16
CA GLU A 285 -2.90 -0.21 -11.60
C GLU A 285 -2.60 0.37 -12.97
N ILE A 286 -3.56 0.24 -13.88
CA ILE A 286 -3.57 0.91 -15.17
C ILE A 286 -4.63 2.00 -15.13
N SER A 287 -4.23 3.24 -15.41
CA SER A 287 -5.12 4.39 -15.46
C SER A 287 -4.73 5.34 -16.59
N LEU A 288 -5.49 6.43 -16.76
CA LEU A 288 -5.18 7.47 -17.74
C LEU A 288 -3.83 8.16 -17.49
N ASP A 289 -3.33 8.16 -16.25
CA ASP A 289 -2.01 8.72 -15.88
C ASP A 289 -0.85 7.78 -16.27
N GLY A 290 -1.14 6.49 -16.49
CA GLY A 290 -0.16 5.47 -16.87
C GLY A 290 -0.27 4.19 -16.04
N CYS A 291 0.88 3.55 -15.81
CA CYS A 291 0.99 2.30 -15.04
C CYS A 291 1.68 2.54 -13.70
N PHE A 292 1.13 1.96 -12.63
CA PHE A 292 1.66 2.09 -11.28
C PHE A 292 1.74 0.74 -10.58
N ALA A 293 2.81 0.50 -9.83
CA ALA A 293 2.85 -0.53 -8.80
C ALA A 293 2.17 0.04 -7.54
N VAL A 294 1.14 -0.65 -7.06
CA VAL A 294 0.38 -0.26 -5.87
C VAL A 294 0.86 -1.08 -4.69
N ILE A 295 1.45 -0.41 -3.70
CA ILE A 295 1.93 -1.03 -2.46
C ILE A 295 1.09 -0.52 -1.28
N PRO A 296 0.32 -1.36 -0.58
CA PRO A 296 -0.51 -0.92 0.53
C PRO A 296 0.30 -0.35 1.68
N SER A 297 -0.31 0.61 2.38
CA SER A 297 0.29 1.26 3.53
C SER A 297 -0.75 1.71 4.55
N PHE A 298 -0.31 2.02 5.77
CA PHE A 298 -1.19 2.65 6.74
C PHE A 298 -1.68 4.00 6.22
N THR A 299 -2.96 4.28 6.45
CA THR A 299 -3.52 5.61 6.15
C THR A 299 -2.92 6.61 7.12
N SER A 300 -2.19 7.59 6.59
CA SER A 300 -1.36 8.50 7.38
C SER A 300 -1.08 9.78 6.60
N ALA A 301 -0.39 10.74 7.24
CA ALA A 301 0.03 11.97 6.57
C ALA A 301 1.03 11.73 5.41
N LEU A 302 1.76 10.62 5.40
CA LEU A 302 2.59 10.22 4.26
C LEU A 302 1.73 9.69 3.11
N HIS A 303 0.83 8.76 3.43
CA HIS A 303 -0.04 8.08 2.47
C HIS A 303 -1.52 8.20 2.84
N PRO A 304 -2.15 9.36 2.56
CA PRO A 304 -3.58 9.56 2.84
C PRO A 304 -4.52 8.65 2.05
N PHE A 305 -4.01 7.92 1.05
CA PHE A 305 -4.75 6.93 0.27
C PHE A 305 -4.73 5.53 0.91
N GLY A 306 -3.87 5.29 1.90
CA GLY A 306 -3.63 3.94 2.43
C GLY A 306 -2.86 3.03 1.44
N HIS A 307 -2.14 3.61 0.49
CA HIS A 307 -1.18 2.93 -0.37
C HIS A 307 -0.19 3.95 -0.98
N LYS A 308 0.92 3.44 -1.48
CA LYS A 308 1.88 4.16 -2.33
C LYS A 308 1.72 3.69 -3.77
N LYS A 309 1.57 4.64 -4.70
CA LYS A 309 1.67 4.39 -6.15
C LYS A 309 3.09 4.68 -6.60
N ILE A 310 3.79 3.66 -7.10
CA ILE A 310 5.13 3.78 -7.68
C ILE A 310 4.96 3.72 -9.19
N ARG A 311 5.33 4.78 -9.90
CA ARG A 311 5.20 4.78 -11.36
C ARG A 311 6.11 3.71 -11.98
N ILE A 312 5.55 2.94 -12.90
CA ILE A 312 6.30 1.94 -13.66
C ILE A 312 6.84 2.62 -14.91
N THR A 313 8.16 2.59 -15.08
CA THR A 313 8.85 3.05 -16.29
C THR A 313 9.86 2.01 -16.77
N SER A 314 10.56 2.25 -17.88
CA SER A 314 11.61 1.37 -18.40
C SER A 314 12.76 1.16 -17.41
N GLN A 315 12.90 2.06 -16.43
CA GLN A 315 13.89 1.97 -15.34
C GLN A 315 13.41 1.15 -14.15
N SER A 316 12.13 0.79 -14.07
CA SER A 316 11.60 -0.05 -12.99
C SER A 316 12.17 -1.47 -13.09
N ALA A 317 12.93 -1.88 -12.08
CA ALA A 317 13.59 -3.19 -12.07
C ALA A 317 12.64 -4.37 -11.78
N PHE A 318 11.38 -4.10 -11.41
CA PHE A 318 10.44 -5.12 -10.98
C PHE A 318 8.98 -4.72 -11.20
N ILE A 319 8.09 -5.72 -11.25
CA ILE A 319 6.63 -5.60 -11.18
C ILE A 319 6.15 -6.41 -9.97
N PRO A 320 5.35 -5.85 -9.05
CA PRO A 320 4.86 -6.62 -7.90
C PRO A 320 3.95 -7.76 -8.35
N ARG A 321 4.15 -8.95 -7.79
CA ARG A 321 3.24 -10.07 -8.05
C ARG A 321 1.89 -9.79 -7.43
N LYS A 322 0.83 -9.81 -8.23
CA LYS A 322 -0.55 -9.57 -7.83
C LYS A 322 -0.97 -10.46 -6.67
N LYS A 323 -1.53 -9.85 -5.63
CA LYS A 323 -2.41 -10.53 -4.66
C LYS A 323 -3.61 -9.65 -4.36
N ILE A 324 -4.76 -10.29 -4.23
CA ILE A 324 -6.04 -9.67 -3.94
C ILE A 324 -6.70 -10.34 -2.73
N GLY A 325 -7.54 -9.60 -1.99
CA GLY A 325 -8.35 -10.13 -0.89
C GLY A 325 -7.52 -10.78 0.22
N ARG A 326 -7.95 -11.94 0.74
CA ARG A 326 -7.28 -12.59 1.88
C ARG A 326 -5.79 -12.88 1.65
N PRO A 327 -5.34 -13.39 0.50
CA PRO A 327 -3.91 -13.50 0.19
C PRO A 327 -3.12 -12.19 0.33
N ALA A 328 -3.70 -11.05 -0.01
CA ALA A 328 -3.07 -9.73 0.16
C ALA A 328 -3.09 -9.26 1.63
N LEU A 329 -4.15 -9.55 2.38
CA LEU A 329 -4.18 -9.29 3.82
C LEU A 329 -3.16 -10.13 4.61
N LEU A 330 -2.82 -11.32 4.12
CA LEU A 330 -1.79 -12.19 4.69
C LEU A 330 -0.36 -11.78 4.28
N VAL A 331 -0.21 -10.74 3.45
CA VAL A 331 1.12 -10.21 3.13
C VAL A 331 1.67 -9.58 4.40
N ASP A 332 2.66 -10.26 4.94
CA ASP A 332 3.52 -9.74 5.98
C ASP A 332 4.29 -8.53 5.38
N TYR A 333 3.75 -7.30 5.50
CA TYR A 333 4.36 -6.07 4.95
C TYR A 333 5.80 -5.80 5.44
N PHE A 334 6.24 -6.55 6.44
CA PHE A 334 7.60 -6.58 6.97
C PHE A 334 8.51 -7.62 6.28
N LYS A 335 8.10 -8.27 5.19
CA LYS A 335 8.95 -9.16 4.36
C LYS A 335 9.22 -8.56 2.99
N PRO A 336 10.40 -8.80 2.39
CA PRO A 336 10.65 -8.38 1.01
C PRO A 336 9.60 -8.95 0.05
N LEU A 337 9.22 -8.15 -0.95
CA LEU A 337 8.13 -8.51 -1.85
C LEU A 337 8.57 -9.56 -2.87
N GLU A 338 7.63 -10.44 -3.21
CA GLU A 338 7.73 -11.28 -4.39
C GLU A 338 7.34 -10.46 -5.63
N VAL A 339 8.18 -10.51 -6.65
CA VAL A 339 8.12 -9.64 -7.82
C VAL A 339 8.49 -10.40 -9.10
N LEU A 340 8.13 -9.84 -10.24
CA LEU A 340 8.56 -10.28 -11.55
C LEU A 340 9.64 -9.32 -12.06
N THR A 341 10.78 -9.86 -12.49
CA THR A 341 11.86 -9.15 -13.15
C THR A 341 12.00 -9.65 -14.58
N GLU A 342 12.93 -9.07 -15.35
CA GLU A 342 13.30 -9.58 -16.67
C GLU A 342 13.73 -11.06 -16.64
N GLN A 343 14.30 -11.53 -15.53
CA GLN A 343 14.74 -12.91 -15.31
C GLN A 343 13.62 -13.83 -14.80
N GLY A 344 12.42 -13.30 -14.55
CA GLY A 344 11.26 -14.04 -14.05
C GLY A 344 10.93 -13.75 -12.59
N LEU A 345 10.31 -14.71 -11.91
CA LEU A 345 9.87 -14.57 -10.53
C LEU A 345 11.06 -14.49 -9.56
N SER A 346 11.06 -13.49 -8.68
CA SER A 346 12.11 -13.25 -7.70
C SER A 346 11.55 -12.67 -6.40
N ILE A 347 12.36 -12.68 -5.34
CA ILE A 347 12.07 -11.95 -4.10
C ILE A 347 13.07 -10.80 -3.99
N LEU A 348 12.58 -9.61 -3.65
CA LEU A 348 13.44 -8.45 -3.46
C LEU A 348 14.50 -8.73 -2.38
N PRO A 349 15.74 -8.26 -2.56
CA PRO A 349 16.80 -8.46 -1.56
C PRO A 349 16.61 -7.63 -0.28
N ALA A 350 15.73 -6.62 -0.34
CA ALA A 350 15.52 -5.63 0.70
C ALA A 350 14.05 -5.16 0.73
N LEU A 351 13.69 -4.40 1.75
CA LEU A 351 12.37 -3.79 1.87
C LEU A 351 12.25 -2.55 0.98
N LEU A 352 11.07 -2.30 0.41
CA LEU A 352 10.75 -0.99 -0.13
C LEU A 352 10.69 0.05 1.00
N ASP A 353 10.97 1.32 0.68
CA ASP A 353 10.84 2.43 1.62
C ASP A 353 9.44 2.50 2.27
N VAL A 354 8.36 2.31 1.51
CA VAL A 354 6.98 2.22 2.03
C VAL A 354 6.77 1.05 3.02
N GLN A 355 7.49 -0.05 2.87
CA GLN A 355 7.43 -1.16 3.84
C GLN A 355 8.13 -0.79 5.15
N VAL A 356 9.22 -0.03 5.08
CA VAL A 356 9.88 0.52 6.27
C VAL A 356 8.98 1.54 6.96
N GLU A 357 8.28 2.39 6.20
CA GLU A 357 7.26 3.30 6.74
C GLU A 357 6.14 2.53 7.46
N ASN A 358 5.67 1.41 6.90
CA ASN A 358 4.69 0.55 7.57
C ASN A 358 5.22 -0.02 8.89
N ILE A 359 6.47 -0.50 8.93
CA ILE A 359 7.13 -0.95 10.17
C ILE A 359 7.20 0.18 11.20
N LEU A 360 7.46 1.42 10.76
CA LEU A 360 7.54 2.59 11.62
C LEU A 360 6.18 3.06 12.12
N PHE A 361 5.09 2.80 11.40
CA PHE A 361 3.73 3.14 11.82
C PHE A 361 3.02 2.08 12.64
N ASP A 362 3.39 0.81 12.48
CA ASP A 362 2.81 -0.27 13.27
C ASP A 362 3.33 -0.21 14.72
N ASN A 363 2.42 0.14 15.65
CA ASN A 363 2.69 0.20 17.08
C ASN A 363 2.26 -1.07 17.83
N GLY A 364 1.77 -2.09 17.12
CA GLY A 364 1.34 -3.37 17.67
C GLY A 364 0.03 -3.33 18.42
N ARG A 365 -0.82 -2.32 18.17
CA ARG A 365 -2.18 -2.24 18.68
C ARG A 365 -3.19 -2.80 17.67
N ASP A 366 -4.22 -3.45 18.20
CA ASP A 366 -5.26 -4.09 17.39
C ASP A 366 -6.05 -3.07 16.57
N GLU A 367 -6.21 -1.82 17.06
CA GLU A 367 -6.94 -0.78 16.32
C GLU A 367 -6.25 -0.34 15.03
N LEU A 368 -4.93 -0.57 14.90
CA LEU A 368 -4.19 -0.28 13.67
C LEU A 368 -4.12 -1.48 12.73
N THR A 369 -4.39 -2.69 13.21
CA THR A 369 -4.20 -3.92 12.43
C THR A 369 -5.53 -4.31 11.80
N PRO A 370 -5.75 -4.14 10.47
CA PRO A 370 -6.98 -4.60 9.85
C PRO A 370 -7.24 -6.08 10.14
N PRO A 371 -8.52 -6.50 10.25
CA PRO A 371 -8.86 -7.92 10.41
C PRO A 371 -8.18 -8.79 9.33
N GLY A 372 -7.34 -9.74 9.77
CA GLY A 372 -6.62 -10.65 8.89
C GLY A 372 -5.20 -10.24 8.52
N MET A 373 -4.76 -9.02 8.84
CA MET A 373 -3.35 -8.63 8.80
C MET A 373 -2.64 -9.00 10.10
N ARG A 374 -1.34 -9.31 10.01
CA ARG A 374 -0.48 -9.55 11.18
C ARG A 374 0.23 -8.25 11.55
N SER A 375 0.17 -7.85 12.82
CA SER A 375 1.01 -6.75 13.31
C SER A 375 2.46 -7.19 13.50
N ILE A 376 3.40 -6.26 13.45
CA ILE A 376 4.82 -6.56 13.74
C ILE A 376 5.02 -7.11 15.16
N ARG A 377 4.17 -6.75 16.12
CA ARG A 377 4.18 -7.33 17.47
C ARG A 377 3.83 -8.82 17.40
N GLU A 378 2.75 -9.17 16.73
CA GLU A 378 2.35 -10.57 16.52
C GLU A 378 3.41 -11.35 15.72
N TYR A 379 4.12 -10.69 14.80
CA TYR A 379 5.27 -11.28 14.14
C TYR A 379 6.37 -11.66 15.14
N PHE A 380 6.69 -10.80 16.11
CA PHE A 380 7.67 -11.15 17.14
C PHE A 380 7.18 -12.23 18.11
N ASP A 381 5.87 -12.34 18.35
CA ASP A 381 5.30 -13.37 19.21
C ASP A 381 5.55 -14.80 18.69
N ILE A 382 5.82 -14.98 17.39
CA ILE A 382 6.19 -16.28 16.83
C ILE A 382 7.51 -16.80 17.40
N PHE A 383 8.38 -15.94 17.92
CA PHE A 383 9.66 -16.32 18.52
C PHE A 383 9.56 -16.65 20.01
N SER A 384 8.39 -16.49 20.63
CA SER A 384 8.16 -16.83 22.04
C SER A 384 8.34 -18.32 22.32
N ASP A 385 8.70 -18.67 23.56
CA ASP A 385 8.83 -20.08 23.95
C ASP A 385 7.49 -20.82 23.84
N LYS A 386 6.37 -20.14 24.14
CA LYS A 386 5.01 -20.65 23.93
C LYS A 386 4.76 -21.01 22.47
N ALA A 387 5.10 -20.13 21.52
CA ALA A 387 4.94 -20.40 20.09
C ALA A 387 5.88 -21.54 19.62
N ARG A 388 7.13 -21.56 20.10
CA ARG A 388 8.09 -22.64 19.83
C ARG A 388 7.59 -24.01 20.32
N LEU A 389 7.08 -24.09 21.55
CA LEU A 389 6.53 -25.33 22.12
C LEU A 389 5.28 -25.78 21.36
N LYS A 390 4.41 -24.85 20.96
CA LYS A 390 3.27 -25.15 20.07
C LYS A 390 3.73 -25.75 18.74
N ARG A 391 4.72 -25.13 18.07
CA ARG A 391 5.32 -25.69 16.84
C ARG A 391 5.86 -27.10 17.06
N LYS A 392 6.57 -27.33 18.18
CA LYS A 392 7.08 -28.67 18.55
C LYS A 392 5.96 -29.70 18.69
N LYS A 393 4.84 -29.34 19.33
CA LYS A 393 3.66 -30.22 19.44
C LYS A 393 3.00 -30.52 18.09
N MET A 394 3.09 -29.58 17.14
CA MET A 394 2.51 -29.72 15.80
C MET A 394 3.35 -30.54 14.82
N ILE A 395 4.59 -30.93 15.17
CA ILE A 395 5.49 -31.68 14.28
C ILE A 395 4.80 -32.88 13.61
N PRO A 396 4.08 -33.78 14.32
CA PRO A 396 3.46 -34.94 13.68
C PRO A 396 2.46 -34.53 12.58
N SER A 397 1.61 -33.54 12.85
CA SER A 397 0.60 -33.05 11.90
C SER A 397 1.24 -32.34 10.71
N VAL A 398 2.28 -31.53 10.94
CA VAL A 398 3.00 -30.82 9.87
C VAL A 398 3.76 -31.81 8.98
N VAL A 399 4.47 -32.77 9.57
CA VAL A 399 5.19 -33.81 8.81
C VAL A 399 4.22 -34.67 8.01
N LYS A 400 3.07 -35.05 8.58
CA LYS A 400 2.01 -35.76 7.82
C LYS A 400 1.55 -34.94 6.62
N ARG A 401 1.30 -33.63 6.80
CA ARG A 401 0.90 -32.73 5.71
C ARG A 401 1.97 -32.59 4.62
N ILE A 402 3.24 -32.44 5.01
CA ILE A 402 4.37 -32.36 4.06
C ILE A 402 4.48 -33.67 3.29
N LYS A 403 4.50 -34.82 3.99
CA LYS A 403 4.51 -36.14 3.35
C LYS A 403 3.35 -36.31 2.38
N ASN A 404 2.13 -35.92 2.76
CA ASN A 404 0.98 -35.98 1.86
C ASN A 404 1.18 -35.12 0.61
N ARG A 405 1.81 -33.94 0.69
CA ARG A 405 2.07 -33.10 -0.49
C ARG A 405 2.98 -33.79 -1.51
N TYR A 406 4.02 -34.47 -1.05
CA TYR A 406 5.00 -35.13 -1.92
C TYR A 406 4.62 -36.58 -2.29
N LEU A 407 3.92 -37.29 -1.41
CA LEU A 407 3.68 -38.73 -1.48
C LEU A 407 2.19 -39.08 -1.67
N HIS A 408 1.34 -38.13 -2.07
CA HIS A 408 -0.11 -38.37 -2.22
C HIS A 408 -0.42 -39.54 -3.17
N ALA A 409 0.27 -39.60 -4.30
CA ALA A 409 0.03 -40.56 -5.38
C ALA A 409 1.27 -41.41 -5.72
N THR A 410 2.30 -41.37 -4.88
CA THR A 410 3.59 -42.01 -5.15
C THR A 410 4.30 -42.42 -3.87
N ARG A 411 5.36 -43.23 -3.96
CA ARG A 411 6.20 -43.60 -2.82
C ARG A 411 7.49 -42.79 -2.83
N PHE A 412 8.16 -42.73 -1.69
CA PHE A 412 9.37 -41.92 -1.54
C PHE A 412 10.50 -42.34 -2.49
N HIS A 413 10.65 -43.64 -2.74
CA HIS A 413 11.67 -44.19 -3.63
C HIS A 413 11.43 -43.83 -5.10
N ASP A 414 10.17 -43.56 -5.45
CA ASP A 414 9.73 -43.25 -6.81
C ASP A 414 9.81 -41.74 -7.09
N LEU A 415 10.12 -40.91 -6.08
CA LEU A 415 10.41 -39.49 -6.25
C LEU A 415 11.78 -39.27 -6.87
N SER A 416 11.90 -38.21 -7.68
CA SER A 416 13.22 -37.73 -8.12
C SER A 416 14.11 -37.36 -6.93
N ALA A 417 15.43 -37.46 -7.09
CA ALA A 417 16.39 -37.11 -6.03
C ALA A 417 16.20 -35.67 -5.51
N GLU A 418 15.80 -34.75 -6.39
CA GLU A 418 15.46 -33.37 -6.06
C GLU A 418 14.24 -33.29 -5.14
N MET A 419 13.13 -33.94 -5.50
CA MET A 419 11.91 -33.97 -4.68
C MET A 419 12.14 -34.68 -3.34
N GLN A 420 12.95 -35.75 -3.32
CA GLN A 420 13.34 -36.41 -2.08
C GLN A 420 14.10 -35.47 -1.15
N THR A 421 15.04 -34.69 -1.70
CA THR A 421 15.83 -33.71 -0.96
C THR A 421 14.94 -32.56 -0.47
N ALA A 422 14.10 -32.00 -1.33
CA ALA A 422 13.16 -30.94 -0.96
C ALA A 422 12.24 -31.35 0.19
N MET A 423 11.64 -32.55 0.14
CA MET A 423 10.78 -33.06 1.21
C MET A 423 11.56 -33.23 2.53
N LYS A 424 12.78 -33.80 2.48
CA LYS A 424 13.63 -33.97 3.67
C LYS A 424 14.01 -32.62 4.27
N THR A 425 14.38 -31.66 3.44
CA THR A 425 14.75 -30.30 3.86
C THR A 425 13.55 -29.58 4.50
N GLU A 426 12.36 -29.61 3.90
CA GLU A 426 11.16 -28.96 4.48
C GLU A 426 10.82 -29.53 5.87
N ILE A 427 10.90 -30.86 6.03
CA ILE A 427 10.71 -31.52 7.33
C ILE A 427 11.79 -31.08 8.33
N LEU A 428 13.06 -31.15 7.91
CA LEU A 428 14.20 -30.80 8.77
C LEU A 428 14.11 -29.35 9.22
N ASP A 429 13.77 -28.43 8.32
CA ASP A 429 13.63 -27.01 8.62
C ASP A 429 12.53 -26.74 9.64
N HIS A 430 11.38 -27.42 9.52
CA HIS A 430 10.32 -27.32 10.52
C HIS A 430 10.81 -27.80 11.89
N VAL A 431 11.45 -28.97 11.96
CA VAL A 431 11.96 -29.55 13.20
C VAL A 431 13.04 -28.66 13.82
N GLN A 432 13.97 -28.16 13.02
CA GLN A 432 15.03 -27.25 13.49
C GLN A 432 14.45 -25.95 14.05
N PHE A 433 13.39 -25.40 13.45
CA PHE A 433 12.70 -24.20 13.92
C PHE A 433 11.81 -24.42 15.18
N THR A 434 12.08 -25.49 15.93
CA THR A 434 11.58 -25.73 17.29
C THR A 434 12.68 -25.70 18.35
N ARG A 435 13.96 -25.62 17.93
CA ARG A 435 15.13 -25.53 18.80
C ARG A 435 15.31 -24.10 19.32
N LYS A 436 15.58 -23.95 20.62
CA LYS A 436 15.67 -22.65 21.30
C LYS A 436 16.68 -21.71 20.62
N ASN A 437 17.89 -22.20 20.35
CA ASN A 437 18.96 -21.42 19.72
C ASN A 437 18.62 -20.97 18.29
N ILE A 438 17.95 -21.82 17.48
CA ILE A 438 17.55 -21.46 16.12
C ILE A 438 16.47 -20.38 16.12
N VAL A 439 15.48 -20.50 17.01
CA VAL A 439 14.42 -19.49 17.17
C VAL A 439 15.00 -18.16 17.69
N ALA A 440 15.91 -18.21 18.67
CA ALA A 440 16.59 -17.03 19.17
C ALA A 440 17.41 -16.33 18.08
N ARG A 441 18.15 -17.09 17.25
CA ARG A 441 18.90 -16.53 16.12
C ARG A 441 17.99 -15.88 15.09
N ALA A 442 16.89 -16.52 14.70
CA ALA A 442 15.94 -15.94 13.75
C ALA A 442 15.29 -14.64 14.26
N LYS A 443 15.02 -14.57 15.58
CA LYS A 443 14.58 -13.34 16.26
C LYS A 443 15.61 -12.23 16.12
N THR A 444 16.87 -12.50 16.47
CA THR A 444 17.97 -11.54 16.36
C THR A 444 18.17 -11.06 14.91
N CYS A 445 18.14 -11.98 13.93
CA CYS A 445 18.25 -11.64 12.52
C CYS A 445 17.07 -10.76 12.05
N SER A 446 15.85 -11.04 12.50
CA SER A 446 14.67 -10.21 12.16
C SER A 446 14.83 -8.78 12.68
N ILE A 447 15.23 -8.62 13.95
CA ILE A 447 15.46 -7.30 14.56
C ILE A 447 16.59 -6.57 13.81
N SER A 448 17.69 -7.25 13.52
CA SER A 448 18.82 -6.65 12.79
C SER A 448 18.43 -6.20 11.38
N PHE A 449 17.71 -7.04 10.64
CA PHE A 449 17.23 -6.71 9.30
C PHE A 449 16.32 -5.48 9.30
N PHE A 450 15.33 -5.43 10.20
CA PHE A 450 14.42 -4.28 10.30
C PHE A 450 15.13 -3.01 10.74
N LEU A 451 16.00 -3.08 11.76
CA LEU A 451 16.79 -1.92 12.19
C LEU A 451 17.74 -1.45 11.09
N SER A 452 18.29 -2.35 10.28
CA SER A 452 19.12 -1.97 9.14
C SER A 452 18.33 -1.25 8.06
N GLY A 453 17.12 -1.72 7.75
CA GLY A 453 16.22 -1.02 6.83
C GLY A 453 15.84 0.38 7.33
N ILE A 454 15.49 0.50 8.61
CA ILE A 454 15.17 1.80 9.25
C ILE A 454 16.38 2.72 9.26
N TYR A 455 17.56 2.20 9.63
CA TYR A 455 18.81 2.97 9.64
C TYR A 455 19.08 3.56 8.26
N ALA A 456 19.03 2.75 7.21
CA ALA A 456 19.21 3.20 5.84
C ALA A 456 18.14 4.23 5.42
N TYR A 457 16.87 3.98 5.73
CA TYR A 457 15.76 4.88 5.46
C TYR A 457 15.95 6.28 6.07
N THR A 458 16.43 6.35 7.32
CA THR A 458 16.70 7.63 7.98
C THR A 458 17.78 8.47 7.31
N GLN A 459 18.69 7.84 6.56
CA GLN A 459 19.76 8.56 5.84
C GLN A 459 19.26 9.21 4.56
N VAL A 460 18.28 8.59 3.89
CA VAL A 460 17.84 9.01 2.55
C VAL A 460 16.51 9.77 2.54
N HIS A 461 15.66 9.64 3.57
CA HIS A 461 14.33 10.25 3.62
C HIS A 461 14.13 11.23 4.80
N PRO A 462 14.92 12.33 4.92
CA PRO A 462 14.84 13.24 6.06
C PRO A 462 13.47 13.93 6.19
N THR A 463 12.82 14.31 5.08
CA THR A 463 11.49 14.93 5.08
C THR A 463 10.43 13.97 5.63
N LYS A 464 10.38 12.73 5.12
CA LYS A 464 9.42 11.73 5.56
C LYS A 464 9.68 11.33 7.03
N CYS A 465 10.95 11.21 7.44
CA CYS A 465 11.31 10.99 8.84
C CYS A 465 10.75 12.09 9.76
N HIS A 466 10.73 13.35 9.34
CA HIS A 466 10.13 14.42 10.12
C HIS A 466 8.62 14.22 10.34
N ILE A 467 7.90 13.78 9.31
CA ILE A 467 6.47 13.43 9.41
C ILE A 467 6.28 12.25 10.37
N ILE A 468 7.08 11.19 10.21
CA ILE A 468 7.03 10.00 11.09
C ILE A 468 7.30 10.38 12.54
N ARG A 469 8.29 11.25 12.80
CA ARG A 469 8.59 11.75 14.16
C ARG A 469 7.36 12.39 14.77
N HIS A 470 6.70 13.29 14.04
CA HIS A 470 5.50 13.96 14.54
C HIS A 470 4.42 12.95 14.94
N MET A 471 4.12 11.99 14.05
CA MET A 471 3.05 11.00 14.27
C MET A 471 3.38 9.97 15.36
N THR A 472 4.66 9.73 15.65
CA THR A 472 5.12 8.72 16.63
C THR A 472 5.62 9.33 17.95
N LEU A 473 5.55 10.66 18.12
CA LEU A 473 6.19 11.35 19.25
C LEU A 473 5.68 10.87 20.61
N GLN A 474 4.37 10.69 20.77
CA GLN A 474 3.82 10.23 22.05
C GLN A 474 4.28 8.81 22.40
N GLU A 475 4.28 7.89 21.42
CA GLU A 475 4.80 6.53 21.61
C GLU A 475 6.28 6.59 21.98
N TYR A 476 7.06 7.41 21.27
CA TYR A 476 8.48 7.56 21.52
C TYR A 476 8.75 8.01 22.96
N MET A 477 8.06 9.05 23.44
CA MET A 477 8.23 9.54 24.81
C MET A 477 7.87 8.49 25.87
N GLN A 478 6.80 7.72 25.66
CA GLN A 478 6.40 6.63 26.55
C GLN A 478 7.46 5.52 26.59
N ARG A 479 7.99 5.12 25.43
CA ARG A 479 9.03 4.08 25.34
C ARG A 479 10.36 4.56 25.89
N LYS A 480 10.75 5.80 25.60
CA LYS A 480 11.95 6.42 26.16
C LYS A 480 11.91 6.36 27.69
N LYS A 481 10.75 6.67 28.31
CA LYS A 481 10.55 6.53 29.76
C LYS A 481 10.69 5.08 30.24
N ARG A 482 10.08 4.12 29.55
CA ARG A 482 10.12 2.70 29.92
C ARG A 482 11.51 2.08 29.80
N PHE A 483 12.30 2.52 28.82
CA PHE A 483 13.67 2.08 28.59
C PHE A 483 14.69 3.12 29.10
N GLN A 484 14.31 3.98 30.07
CA GLN A 484 15.25 4.90 30.73
C GLN A 484 16.41 4.11 31.33
N ASN A 485 17.64 4.57 31.09
CA ASN A 485 18.90 3.93 31.49
C ASN A 485 19.12 2.51 30.92
N PRO A 486 19.05 2.29 29.59
CA PRO A 486 19.61 1.08 29.04
C PRO A 486 21.12 1.16 29.23
N ASP A 487 21.74 0.23 29.97
CA ASP A 487 23.19 0.22 30.17
C ASP A 487 23.90 0.34 28.81
N PRO A 488 24.47 1.52 28.48
CA PRO A 488 24.93 1.80 27.13
C PRO A 488 26.16 0.97 26.76
N THR A 489 26.72 0.23 27.72
CA THR A 489 27.82 -0.69 27.50
C THR A 489 27.34 -2.08 27.05
N LEU A 490 26.09 -2.44 27.33
CA LEU A 490 25.55 -3.77 27.04
C LEU A 490 25.03 -3.86 25.59
N PRO A 491 25.64 -4.70 24.72
CA PRO A 491 25.21 -4.85 23.33
C PRO A 491 23.76 -5.31 23.18
N ILE A 492 23.10 -4.86 22.10
CA ILE A 492 21.70 -5.21 21.79
C ILE A 492 21.49 -6.74 21.75
N ALA A 493 22.44 -7.47 21.16
CA ALA A 493 22.39 -8.94 21.08
C ALA A 493 22.31 -9.59 22.47
N GLN A 494 23.12 -9.14 23.43
CA GLN A 494 23.13 -9.67 24.80
C GLN A 494 21.82 -9.35 25.53
N ARG A 495 21.23 -8.18 25.29
CA ARG A 495 19.91 -7.83 25.84
C ARG A 495 18.80 -8.73 25.33
N LEU A 496 18.89 -9.20 24.09
CA LEU A 496 17.93 -10.12 23.49
C LEU A 496 18.06 -11.56 24.00
N GLU A 497 19.17 -11.90 24.66
CA GLU A 497 19.38 -13.20 25.32
C GLU A 497 18.69 -13.28 26.69
N ASN A 498 18.48 -12.13 27.35
CA ASN A 498 17.77 -12.08 28.62
C ASN A 498 16.29 -12.51 28.43
N PRO A 499 15.82 -13.57 29.13
CA PRO A 499 14.46 -14.08 28.98
C PRO A 499 13.36 -13.10 29.43
N ASN A 500 13.71 -12.09 30.23
CA ASN A 500 12.79 -11.06 30.71
C ASN A 500 12.67 -9.86 29.75
N THR A 501 13.50 -9.80 28.72
CA THR A 501 13.43 -8.73 27.72
C THR A 501 12.25 -8.97 26.78
N ASP A 502 11.35 -7.99 26.68
CA ASP A 502 10.34 -7.91 25.63
C ASP A 502 11.03 -7.56 24.29
N PRO A 503 11.16 -8.52 23.34
CA PRO A 503 11.92 -8.28 22.11
C PRO A 503 11.25 -7.26 21.21
N TRP A 504 9.91 -7.27 21.16
CA TRP A 504 9.13 -6.26 20.45
C TRP A 504 9.35 -4.89 21.07
N GLY A 505 9.23 -4.82 22.40
CA GLY A 505 9.48 -3.62 23.18
C GLY A 505 10.82 -2.98 22.86
N LEU A 506 11.89 -3.78 22.92
CA LEU A 506 13.27 -3.35 22.68
C LEU A 506 13.51 -2.95 21.23
N PHE A 507 13.05 -3.75 20.25
CA PHE A 507 13.12 -3.39 18.83
C PHE A 507 12.47 -2.03 18.58
N ARG A 508 11.24 -1.87 19.08
CA ARG A 508 10.45 -0.66 18.81
C ARG A 508 11.05 0.58 19.47
N TYR A 509 11.68 0.43 20.63
CA TYR A 509 12.48 1.51 21.23
C TYR A 509 13.59 1.95 20.27
N TYR A 510 14.47 1.04 19.83
CA TYR A 510 15.57 1.39 18.92
C TYR A 510 15.10 1.91 17.56
N ALA A 511 14.03 1.35 17.00
CA ALA A 511 13.42 1.84 15.77
C ALA A 511 12.99 3.31 15.87
N LEU A 512 12.33 3.68 16.98
CA LEU A 512 11.94 5.07 17.21
C LEU A 512 13.12 5.95 17.58
N THR A 513 14.13 5.46 18.31
CA THR A 513 15.36 6.22 18.60
C THR A 513 16.08 6.60 17.30
N LEU A 514 16.24 5.67 16.35
CA LEU A 514 16.81 5.96 15.03
C LEU A 514 16.07 7.08 14.32
N VAL A 515 14.73 7.04 14.37
CA VAL A 515 13.91 8.06 13.74
C VAL A 515 14.05 9.39 14.49
N HIS A 516 13.87 9.44 15.81
CA HIS A 516 13.78 10.69 16.60
C HIS A 516 15.12 11.35 16.90
N GLU A 517 16.15 10.56 17.23
CA GLU A 517 17.46 11.05 17.67
C GLU A 517 18.53 10.90 16.58
N GLY A 518 18.28 10.08 15.57
CA GLY A 518 19.19 9.84 14.45
C GLY A 518 20.06 8.60 14.66
N PRO A 519 21.12 8.44 13.84
CA PRO A 519 21.98 7.26 13.85
C PRO A 519 22.60 6.99 15.23
N GLU A 520 22.32 5.81 15.78
CA GLU A 520 22.86 5.38 17.07
C GLU A 520 24.02 4.39 16.86
N LYS A 521 25.17 4.64 17.51
CA LYS A 521 26.37 3.79 17.39
C LYS A 521 26.10 2.33 17.75
N GLN A 522 25.32 2.08 18.81
CA GLN A 522 24.97 0.72 19.23
C GLN A 522 24.15 -0.03 18.17
N VAL A 523 23.22 0.66 17.52
CA VAL A 523 22.39 0.05 16.47
C VAL A 523 23.24 -0.25 15.24
N ALA A 524 24.11 0.67 14.82
CA ALA A 524 25.04 0.43 13.73
C ALA A 524 25.97 -0.76 14.01
N GLN A 525 26.53 -0.84 15.21
CA GLN A 525 27.37 -1.96 15.64
C GLN A 525 26.58 -3.29 15.68
N PHE A 526 25.33 -3.26 16.15
CA PHE A 526 24.48 -4.44 16.17
C PHE A 526 24.18 -4.96 14.77
N ILE A 527 23.84 -4.08 13.83
CA ILE A 527 23.58 -4.44 12.43
C ILE A 527 24.84 -5.06 11.79
N GLN A 528 26.01 -4.45 12.02
CA GLN A 528 27.29 -4.94 11.49
C GLN A 528 27.71 -6.30 12.08
N THR A 529 27.48 -6.53 13.37
CA THR A 529 27.84 -7.78 14.05
C THR A 529 26.83 -8.90 13.83
N CYS A 530 25.59 -8.57 13.49
CA CYS A 530 24.50 -9.51 13.23
C CYS A 530 23.88 -9.29 11.83
N PRO A 531 24.63 -9.33 10.73
CA PRO A 531 24.08 -9.08 9.40
C PRO A 531 23.02 -10.13 9.06
N ALA A 532 21.90 -9.71 8.50
CA ALA A 532 20.74 -10.56 8.27
C ALA A 532 20.17 -10.38 6.86
N ALA A 533 19.59 -11.45 6.33
CA ALA A 533 18.89 -11.49 5.06
C ALA A 533 17.61 -12.31 5.19
N PHE A 534 16.63 -12.06 4.31
CA PHE A 534 15.43 -12.89 4.21
C PHE A 534 15.73 -14.13 3.38
N HIS A 535 15.37 -15.33 3.86
CA HIS A 535 15.51 -16.57 3.11
C HIS A 535 14.13 -17.02 2.59
N PRO A 536 13.87 -16.91 1.26
CA PRO A 536 12.59 -17.21 0.64
C PRO A 536 12.00 -18.57 1.03
N GLU A 537 12.78 -19.65 0.86
CA GLU A 537 12.27 -21.02 1.05
C GLU A 537 11.93 -21.34 2.52
N LYS A 538 12.64 -20.70 3.45
CA LYS A 538 12.46 -20.90 4.90
C LYS A 538 11.47 -19.91 5.49
N ASP A 539 11.02 -18.93 4.70
CA ASP A 539 10.13 -17.83 5.07
C ASP A 539 10.54 -17.14 6.38
N ARG A 540 11.85 -16.87 6.55
CA ARG A 540 12.42 -16.30 7.78
C ARG A 540 13.71 -15.53 7.54
N PHE A 541 14.04 -14.64 8.46
CA PHE A 541 15.34 -13.96 8.49
C PHE A 541 16.41 -14.86 9.10
N ILE A 542 17.58 -14.87 8.44
CA ILE A 542 18.74 -15.67 8.83
C ILE A 542 20.01 -14.81 8.73
N PRO A 543 21.15 -15.28 9.26
CA PRO A 543 22.43 -14.60 9.05
C PRO A 543 22.73 -14.44 7.55
N ALA A 544 23.14 -13.24 7.13
CA ALA A 544 23.35 -12.92 5.71
C ALA A 544 24.46 -13.76 5.05
N ASN A 545 25.40 -14.28 5.84
CA ASN A 545 26.45 -15.20 5.37
C ASN A 545 25.96 -16.64 5.15
N LEU A 546 24.68 -16.93 5.42
CA LEU A 546 24.04 -18.23 5.25
C LEU A 546 22.84 -18.17 4.29
N GLY A 547 22.57 -17.00 3.70
CA GLY A 547 21.40 -16.73 2.87
C GLY A 547 21.71 -16.57 1.40
#